data_AF-A0A963PFQ4-F1
#
_entry.id   AF-A0A963PFQ4-F1
#
_cell.length_a   1.000
_cell.length_b   1.000
_cell.length_c   1.000
_cell.angle_alpha   90.00
_cell.angle_beta   90.00
_cell.angle_gamma   90.00
#
_symmetry.space_group_name_H-M   'P 1'
#
loop_
_entity.id
_entity.type
_entity.pdbx_description
1 polymer ?
#
loop_
_entity_poly.entity_id
_entity_poly.type
_entity_poly.pdbx_seq_one_letter_code
_entity_poly.pdbx_strand_id
1 'polypeptide(L)'
;MTICAGKDYAAADEELNAQWAITAKHMKEYDNTLDRSHDTRPGYFETLLKAQRAWLSYRDAHCTSAGYYARGGSLEPLLVSSCKAELTRERTAQLRELAETN
;
A
#
# COMPACT_ATOMS: atom_id res chain seq x y z
N MET A 1 12.26 4.26 -22.13
CA MET A 1 11.75 3.04 -21.46
C MET A 1 11.36 3.28 -20.00
N THR A 2 12.06 4.13 -19.23
CA THR A 2 11.66 4.55 -17.86
C THR A 2 10.27 5.19 -17.77
N ILE A 3 9.84 5.93 -18.78
CA ILE A 3 8.51 6.56 -18.84
C ILE A 3 7.37 5.54 -18.73
N CYS A 4 7.54 4.33 -19.28
CA CYS A 4 6.50 3.29 -19.19
C CYS A 4 6.38 2.75 -17.75
N ALA A 5 7.48 2.54 -17.04
CA ALA A 5 7.45 2.08 -15.66
C ALA A 5 6.91 3.14 -14.69
N GLY A 6 7.22 4.42 -14.93
CA GLY A 6 6.62 5.52 -14.16
C GLY A 6 5.09 5.58 -14.33
N LYS A 7 4.59 5.41 -15.55
CA LYS A 7 3.15 5.32 -15.82
C LYS A 7 2.51 4.08 -15.21
N ASP A 8 3.17 2.93 -15.29
CA ASP A 8 2.69 1.68 -14.65
C ASP A 8 2.56 1.85 -13.13
N TYR A 9 3.58 2.43 -12.49
CA TYR A 9 3.50 2.74 -11.06
C TYR A 9 2.36 3.71 -10.75
N ALA A 10 2.17 4.77 -11.54
CA ALA A 10 1.07 5.71 -11.34
C ALA A 10 -0.30 5.04 -11.42
N ALA A 11 -0.52 4.15 -12.40
CA ALA A 11 -1.75 3.38 -12.53
C ALA A 11 -1.96 2.43 -11.32
N ALA A 12 -0.91 1.73 -10.88
CA ALA A 12 -0.97 0.89 -9.70
C ALA A 12 -1.31 1.69 -8.42
N ASP A 13 -0.75 2.89 -8.27
CA ASP A 13 -1.01 3.77 -7.11
C ASP A 13 -2.45 4.31 -7.13
N GLU A 14 -3.00 4.64 -8.31
CA GLU A 14 -4.41 4.99 -8.47
C GLU A 14 -5.34 3.84 -8.03
N GLU A 15 -5.06 2.61 -8.47
CA GLU A 15 -5.82 1.43 -8.06
C GLU A 15 -5.73 1.18 -6.55
N LEU A 16 -4.54 1.35 -5.96
CA LEU A 16 -4.37 1.22 -4.50
C LEU A 16 -5.17 2.26 -3.75
N ASN A 17 -5.18 3.51 -4.20
CA ASN A 17 -5.92 4.60 -3.56
C ASN A 17 -7.44 4.38 -3.66
N ALA A 18 -7.93 3.90 -4.81
CA ALA A 18 -9.32 3.51 -4.97
C ALA A 18 -9.70 2.37 -4.01
N GLN A 19 -8.88 1.32 -3.92
CA GLN A 19 -9.12 0.20 -3.01
C GLN A 19 -9.03 0.63 -1.54
N TRP A 20 -8.07 1.49 -1.19
CA TRP A 20 -7.92 2.02 0.16
C TRP A 20 -9.20 2.69 0.65
N ALA A 21 -9.88 3.47 -0.20
CA ALA A 21 -11.14 4.13 0.18
C ALA A 21 -12.23 3.10 0.54
N ILE A 22 -12.31 1.99 -0.20
CA ILE A 22 -13.25 0.90 0.06
C ILE A 22 -12.92 0.20 1.38
N THR A 23 -11.69 -0.30 1.53
CA THR A 23 -11.28 -1.05 2.72
C THR A 23 -11.33 -0.16 3.97
N ALA A 24 -10.90 1.10 3.88
CA ALA A 24 -10.98 2.05 4.99
C ALA A 24 -12.42 2.31 5.44
N LYS A 25 -13.37 2.34 4.51
CA LYS A 25 -14.79 2.47 4.84
C LYS A 25 -15.28 1.24 5.62
N HIS A 26 -15.01 0.03 5.14
CA HIS A 26 -15.38 -1.21 5.86
C HIS A 26 -14.79 -1.26 7.27
N MET A 27 -13.51 -0.94 7.43
CA MET A 27 -12.87 -0.95 8.76
C MET A 27 -13.52 0.04 9.74
N LYS A 28 -13.95 1.22 9.26
CA LYS A 28 -14.69 2.18 10.08
C LYS A 28 -16.09 1.67 10.43
N GLU A 29 -16.74 0.95 9.52
CA GLU A 29 -18.04 0.34 9.78
C GLU A 29 -17.94 -0.75 10.87
N TYR A 30 -16.89 -1.58 10.87
CA TYR A 30 -16.63 -2.52 11.97
C TYR A 30 -16.31 -1.81 13.29
N ASP A 31 -15.55 -0.72 13.25
CA ASP A 31 -15.26 0.04 14.48
C ASP A 31 -16.53 0.56 15.17
N ASN A 32 -17.61 0.79 14.43
CA ASN A 32 -18.90 1.20 14.98
C ASN A 32 -19.68 0.05 15.65
N THR A 33 -19.35 -1.21 15.36
CA THR A 33 -20.01 -2.39 15.95
C THR A 33 -19.25 -2.97 17.15
N LEU A 34 -18.05 -2.47 17.43
CA LEU A 34 -17.23 -2.90 18.56
C LEU A 34 -17.83 -2.46 19.90
N ASP A 35 -18.01 -3.42 20.81
CA ASP A 35 -18.19 -3.10 22.24
C ASP A 35 -16.82 -2.70 22.83
N ARG A 36 -16.70 -1.43 23.22
CA ARG A 36 -15.47 -0.85 23.79
C ARG A 36 -15.55 -0.69 25.31
N SER A 37 -16.59 -1.22 25.96
CA SER A 37 -16.80 -1.11 27.42
C SER A 37 -15.60 -1.60 28.24
N HIS A 38 -14.88 -2.61 27.73
CA HIS A 38 -13.70 -3.19 28.37
C HIS A 38 -12.48 -3.31 27.43
N ASP A 39 -12.49 -2.65 26.27
CA ASP A 39 -11.40 -2.69 25.30
C ASP A 39 -10.81 -1.30 25.02
N THR A 40 -9.56 -1.09 25.44
CA THR A 40 -8.83 0.17 25.25
C THR A 40 -7.93 0.18 24.01
N ARG A 41 -7.94 -0.88 23.20
CA ARG A 41 -7.09 -0.98 22.02
C ARG A 41 -7.61 -0.10 20.88
N PRO A 42 -6.73 0.31 19.95
CA PRO A 42 -7.14 0.93 18.69
C PRO A 42 -8.11 0.06 17.90
N GLY A 43 -9.02 0.72 17.18
CA GLY A 43 -9.93 0.03 16.26
C GLY A 43 -9.22 -0.51 15.02
N TYR A 44 -9.98 -1.22 14.19
CA TYR A 44 -9.58 -1.73 12.88
C TYR A 44 -9.04 -0.62 11.98
N PHE A 45 -9.76 0.51 11.86
CA PHE A 45 -9.34 1.57 10.94
C PHE A 45 -8.03 2.23 11.37
N GLU A 46 -7.90 2.57 12.65
CA GLU A 46 -6.68 3.19 13.18
C GLU A 46 -5.47 2.27 13.00
N THR A 47 -5.63 0.99 13.31
CA THR A 47 -4.58 -0.02 13.18
C THR A 47 -4.20 -0.22 11.71
N LEU A 48 -5.18 -0.33 10.80
CA LEU A 48 -4.92 -0.48 9.38
C LEU A 48 -4.27 0.77 8.78
N LEU A 49 -4.67 1.98 9.19
CA LEU A 49 -4.04 3.22 8.76
C LEU A 49 -2.57 3.28 9.18
N LYS A 50 -2.25 2.86 10.41
CA LYS A 50 -0.88 2.74 10.88
C LYS A 50 -0.10 1.74 10.02
N ALA A 51 -0.67 0.57 9.74
CA ALA A 51 -0.05 -0.44 8.89
C ALA A 51 0.20 0.08 7.46
N GLN A 52 -0.74 0.81 6.87
CA GLN A 52 -0.62 1.36 5.52
C GLN A 52 0.52 2.39 5.42
N ARG A 53 0.68 3.26 6.43
CA ARG A 53 1.77 4.24 6.48
C ARG A 53 3.14 3.57 6.65
N ALA A 54 3.21 2.55 7.49
CA ALA A 54 4.43 1.76 7.65
C ALA A 54 4.78 1.03 6.35
N TRP A 55 3.78 0.48 5.65
CA TRP A 55 3.95 -0.16 4.36
C TRP A 55 4.47 0.80 3.28
N LEU A 56 3.97 2.05 3.21
CA LEU A 56 4.50 3.06 2.28
C LEU A 56 5.99 3.32 2.53
N SER A 57 6.39 3.46 3.79
CA SER A 57 7.79 3.66 4.17
C SER A 57 8.66 2.46 3.78
N TYR A 58 8.15 1.24 4.01
CA TYR A 58 8.79 0.00 3.58
C TYR A 58 8.95 -0.05 2.06
N ARG A 59 7.87 0.16 1.29
CA ARG A 59 7.87 0.13 -0.18
C ARG A 59 8.94 1.05 -0.73
N ASP A 60 8.98 2.29 -0.25
CA ASP A 60 9.89 3.29 -0.77
C ASP A 60 11.35 2.93 -0.45
N ALA A 61 11.66 2.55 0.80
CA ALA A 61 13.02 2.15 1.18
C ALA A 61 13.47 0.86 0.47
N HIS A 62 12.59 -0.14 0.41
CA HIS A 62 12.85 -1.41 -0.26
C HIS A 62 13.13 -1.20 -1.75
N CYS A 63 12.28 -0.46 -2.46
CA CYS A 63 12.45 -0.23 -3.89
C CYS A 63 13.64 0.65 -4.23
N THR A 64 14.00 1.63 -3.38
CA THR A 64 15.27 2.34 -3.51
C THR A 64 16.46 1.38 -3.39
N SER A 65 16.46 0.50 -2.39
CA SER A 65 17.51 -0.51 -2.22
C SER A 65 17.59 -1.48 -3.41
N ALA A 66 16.45 -1.92 -3.96
CA ALA A 66 16.42 -2.77 -5.15
C ALA A 66 16.99 -2.03 -6.38
N GLY A 67 16.69 -0.75 -6.53
CA GLY A 67 17.22 0.09 -7.61
C GLY A 67 18.73 0.26 -7.58
N TYR A 68 19.37 0.16 -6.41
CA TYR A 68 20.82 0.29 -6.26
C TYR A 68 21.63 -0.80 -6.98
N TYR A 69 20.99 -1.85 -7.48
CA TYR A 69 21.63 -2.74 -8.45
C TYR A 69 22.22 -1.97 -9.65
N ALA A 70 21.57 -0.87 -10.07
CA ALA A 70 22.01 -0.02 -11.17
C ALA A 70 22.43 1.38 -10.71
N ARG A 71 22.92 1.51 -9.47
CA ARG A 71 23.15 2.80 -8.79
C ARG A 71 23.93 3.79 -9.65
N GLY A 72 23.38 4.99 -9.84
CA GLY A 72 23.95 6.09 -10.62
C GLY A 72 23.81 5.94 -12.14
N GLY A 73 23.26 4.82 -12.60
CA GLY A 73 23.00 4.55 -14.02
C GLY A 73 21.58 4.93 -14.44
N SER A 74 21.36 5.05 -15.75
CA SER A 74 20.04 5.36 -16.34
C SER A 74 18.99 4.26 -16.13
N LEU A 75 19.40 3.08 -15.68
CA LEU A 75 18.53 1.94 -15.38
C LEU A 75 17.93 2.01 -13.97
N GLU A 76 18.57 2.67 -13.01
CA GLU A 76 18.09 2.74 -11.61
C GLU A 76 16.63 3.23 -11.49
N PRO A 77 16.22 4.35 -12.13
CA PRO A 77 14.82 4.80 -12.02
C PRO A 77 13.81 3.79 -12.57
N LEU A 78 14.19 3.00 -13.59
CA LEU A 78 13.33 1.95 -14.13
C LEU A 78 13.08 0.88 -13.06
N LEU A 79 14.16 0.39 -12.42
CA LEU A 79 14.09 -0.66 -11.40
C LEU A 79 13.28 -0.20 -10.18
N VAL A 80 13.49 1.03 -9.72
CA VAL A 80 12.73 1.60 -8.60
C VAL A 80 11.24 1.66 -8.94
N SER A 81 10.87 2.21 -10.11
CA SER A 81 9.46 2.34 -10.51
C SER A 81 8.80 0.98 -10.71
N SER A 82 9.48 0.02 -11.33
CA SER A 82 8.94 -1.33 -11.52
C SER A 82 8.69 -2.05 -10.19
N CYS A 83 9.63 -1.96 -9.24
CA CYS A 83 9.45 -2.50 -7.89
C CYS A 83 8.24 -1.86 -7.18
N LYS A 84 8.10 -0.53 -7.27
CA LYS A 84 6.98 0.17 -6.64
C LYS A 84 5.65 -0.27 -7.22
N ALA A 85 5.56 -0.47 -8.54
CA ALA A 85 4.35 -0.94 -9.19
C ALA A 85 3.96 -2.36 -8.73
N GLU A 86 4.93 -3.27 -8.65
CA GLU A 86 4.72 -4.64 -8.18
C GLU A 86 4.19 -4.69 -6.75
N LEU A 87 4.92 -4.11 -5.79
CA LEU A 87 4.49 -4.09 -4.39
C LEU A 87 3.15 -3.38 -4.19
N THR A 88 2.87 -2.34 -4.99
CA THR A 88 1.59 -1.62 -4.92
C THR A 88 0.44 -2.51 -5.36
N ARG A 89 0.58 -3.31 -6.43
CA ARG A 89 -0.44 -4.29 -6.85
C ARG A 89 -0.67 -5.37 -5.79
N GLU A 90 0.40 -5.90 -5.21
CA GLU A 90 0.29 -6.88 -4.11
C GLU A 90 -0.46 -6.31 -2.91
N ARG A 91 -0.15 -5.06 -2.53
CA ARG A 91 -0.83 -4.40 -1.42
C ARG A 91 -2.30 -4.14 -1.73
N THR A 92 -2.63 -3.77 -2.97
CA THR A 92 -4.03 -3.64 -3.41
C THR A 92 -4.78 -4.97 -3.25
N ALA A 93 -4.17 -6.10 -3.59
CA ALA A 93 -4.78 -7.42 -3.37
C ALA A 93 -5.01 -7.70 -1.87
N GLN A 94 -4.02 -7.46 -1.01
CA GLN A 94 -4.18 -7.61 0.44
C GLN A 94 -5.31 -6.72 0.99
N LEU A 95 -5.46 -5.50 0.48
CA LEU A 95 -6.53 -4.59 0.89
C LEU A 95 -7.91 -5.08 0.42
N ARG A 96 -8.01 -5.71 -0.76
CA ARG A 96 -9.23 -6.37 -1.24
C ARG A 96 -9.63 -7.53 -0.34
N GLU A 97 -8.69 -8.42 -0.04
CA GLU A 97 -8.92 -9.55 0.85
C GLU A 97 -9.44 -9.10 2.22
N LEU A 98 -8.87 -8.04 2.79
CA LEU A 98 -9.33 -7.46 4.06
C LEU A 98 -10.77 -6.93 4.00
N ALA A 99 -11.20 -6.42 2.84
CA ALA A 99 -12.56 -5.93 2.64
C ALA A 99 -13.57 -7.05 2.34
N GLU A 100 -13.12 -8.18 1.78
CA GLU A 100 -13.97 -9.33 1.41
C GLU A 100 -14.12 -10.37 2.53
N THR A 101 -13.12 -10.51 3.42
CA THR A 101 -13.03 -11.65 4.37
C THR A 101 -13.62 -11.35 5.76
N ASN A 102 -14.45 -10.33 5.95
CA ASN A 102 -15.01 -10.01 7.29
C ASN A 102 -16.51 -9.71 7.29
#